data_AF-A0A3D9CTV9-F1
#
_entry.id   AF-A0A3D9CTV9-F1
#
_cell.length_a   1.000
_cell.length_b   1.000
_cell.length_c   1.000
_cell.angle_alpha   90.00
_cell.angle_beta   90.00
_cell.angle_gamma   90.00
#
_symmetry.space_group_name_H-M   'P 1'
#
loop_
_entity.id
_entity.type
_entity.pdbx_description
1 polymer ?
#
loop_
_entity_poly.entity_id
_entity_poly.type
_entity_poly.pdbx_seq_one_letter_code
_entity_poly.pdbx_strand_id
1 'polypeptide(L)'
;MNQTGFLTLSGTQSFGLLAQNQGVTINPEYVTGVYPGGVTTGSPTDIITTTTGSNGYALLEAPINGNGNTYRLNMEYVMGNNPPSESKYFNVRVESIGSGAMIYENSIVVPGRLDTGHVAPFQVMFTTIADSASIGVGYRIIFRVDTAASTGLQNNIGVRMVDIARINQ
;
A
#
# COMPACT_ATOMS: atom_id res chain seq x y z
N MET A 1 -10.02 13.94 -4.58
CA MET A 1 -9.91 13.46 -5.97
C MET A 1 -8.58 12.72 -6.09
N ASN A 2 -8.55 11.41 -5.85
CA ASN A 2 -7.34 10.58 -5.94
C ASN A 2 -7.22 10.06 -7.38
N GLN A 3 -6.11 10.38 -8.06
CA GLN A 3 -5.78 9.77 -9.35
C GLN A 3 -4.35 9.24 -9.29
N THR A 4 -4.16 8.05 -8.72
CA THR A 4 -2.94 7.28 -9.02
C THR A 4 -3.11 6.60 -10.37
N GLY A 5 -2.17 6.84 -11.29
CA GLY A 5 -2.06 6.06 -12.52
C GLY A 5 -1.72 4.60 -12.20
N PHE A 6 -2.01 3.68 -13.11
CA PHE A 6 -1.63 2.28 -12.95
C PHE A 6 -0.12 2.13 -12.98
N LEU A 7 0.45 1.36 -12.04
CA LEU A 7 1.86 1.00 -12.12
C LEU A 7 2.06 -0.49 -12.33
N THR A 8 2.73 -0.80 -13.43
CA THR A 8 3.13 -2.16 -13.79
C THR A 8 4.16 -2.75 -12.81
N LEU A 9 3.85 -3.92 -12.26
CA LEU A 9 4.73 -4.63 -11.34
C LEU A 9 5.87 -5.34 -12.09
N SER A 10 7.13 -5.04 -11.77
CA SER A 10 8.31 -5.59 -12.45
C SER A 10 9.22 -6.43 -11.54
N GLY A 11 8.78 -6.75 -10.33
CA GLY A 11 9.56 -7.49 -9.33
C GLY A 11 9.12 -7.16 -7.92
N THR A 12 10.07 -6.79 -7.05
CA THR A 12 9.78 -6.24 -5.71
C THR A 12 9.84 -4.72 -5.76
N GLN A 13 8.76 -4.05 -5.40
CA GLN A 13 8.67 -2.59 -5.49
C GLN A 13 7.88 -2.00 -4.30
N SER A 14 8.38 -0.92 -3.71
CA SER A 14 7.70 -0.23 -2.60
C SER A 14 6.75 0.84 -3.12
N PHE A 15 5.55 0.92 -2.54
CA PHE A 15 4.46 1.81 -2.96
C PHE A 15 4.85 3.28 -3.06
N GLY A 16 5.75 3.75 -2.18
CA GLY A 16 6.23 5.12 -2.26
C GLY A 16 7.06 5.43 -3.50
N LEU A 17 7.91 4.51 -3.91
CA LEU A 17 8.60 4.60 -5.19
C LEU A 17 7.59 4.57 -6.36
N LEU A 18 6.44 3.89 -6.19
CA LEU A 18 5.39 3.78 -7.20
C LEU A 18 4.62 5.09 -7.41
N ALA A 19 4.27 5.79 -6.32
CA ALA A 19 3.59 7.08 -6.37
C ALA A 19 4.51 8.20 -6.91
N GLN A 20 5.80 8.18 -6.56
CA GLN A 20 6.79 9.16 -7.04
C GLN A 20 7.04 9.03 -8.54
N ASN A 21 7.16 7.81 -9.05
CA ASN A 21 7.36 7.56 -10.48
C ASN A 21 6.16 7.99 -11.36
N GLN A 22 4.99 8.20 -10.75
CA GLN A 22 3.78 8.66 -11.45
C GLN A 22 3.42 10.12 -11.13
N GLY A 23 4.17 10.81 -10.26
CA GLY A 23 3.96 12.22 -9.93
C GLY A 23 2.65 12.53 -9.19
N VAL A 24 2.12 11.57 -8.41
CA VAL A 24 0.80 11.69 -7.78
C VAL A 24 0.89 11.90 -6.27
N THR A 25 0.15 12.88 -5.76
CA THR A 25 -0.15 13.05 -4.32
C THR A 25 -1.39 12.25 -3.96
N ILE A 26 -1.29 11.34 -2.98
CA ILE A 26 -2.41 10.55 -2.48
C ILE A 26 -2.94 11.21 -1.21
N ASN A 27 -4.20 11.64 -1.24
CA ASN A 27 -4.89 12.20 -0.08
C ASN A 27 -5.82 11.12 0.51
N PRO A 28 -5.53 10.60 1.71
CA PRO A 28 -6.35 9.56 2.36
C PRO A 28 -7.65 10.12 2.91
N GLU A 29 -8.69 9.29 2.97
CA GLU A 29 -9.93 9.61 3.67
C GLU A 29 -9.91 9.00 5.08
N TYR A 30 -9.98 9.85 6.11
CA TYR A 30 -10.06 9.39 7.50
C TYR A 30 -11.51 9.00 7.81
N VAL A 31 -11.77 7.70 7.91
CA VAL A 31 -13.13 7.17 8.08
C VAL A 31 -13.66 7.36 9.51
N THR A 32 -12.78 7.33 10.53
CA THR A 32 -13.12 7.62 11.94
C THR A 32 -11.82 7.75 12.77
N GLY A 33 -11.52 8.92 13.35
CA GLY A 33 -10.42 8.99 14.33
C GLY A 33 -9.88 10.38 14.64
N VAL A 34 -9.53 10.58 15.90
CA VAL A 34 -8.80 11.72 16.45
C VAL A 34 -7.45 11.88 15.75
N TYR A 35 -7.13 13.09 15.30
CA TYR A 35 -5.88 13.43 14.61
C TYR A 35 -4.67 13.31 15.56
N PRO A 36 -3.44 13.12 15.04
CA PRO A 36 -2.23 13.27 15.85
C PRO A 36 -2.29 14.60 16.62
N GLY A 37 -2.13 14.54 17.95
CA GLY A 37 -2.33 15.71 18.84
C GLY A 37 -3.71 15.80 19.51
N GLY A 38 -4.57 14.79 19.40
CA GLY A 38 -5.81 14.74 20.17
C GLY A 38 -6.97 15.55 19.57
N VAL A 39 -6.85 16.01 18.32
CA VAL A 39 -7.83 16.91 17.70
C VAL A 39 -8.99 16.11 17.12
N THR A 40 -10.23 16.48 17.44
CA THR A 40 -11.45 15.89 16.84
C THR A 40 -11.92 16.64 15.59
N THR A 41 -11.30 17.80 15.31
CA THR A 41 -11.68 18.74 14.23
C THR A 41 -10.49 19.20 13.39
N GLY A 42 -9.38 18.45 13.41
CA GLY A 42 -8.17 18.78 12.64
C GLY A 42 -8.38 18.61 11.13
N SER A 43 -7.58 19.29 10.33
CA SER A 43 -7.45 18.94 8.91
C SER A 43 -6.65 17.63 8.80
N PRO A 44 -6.95 16.75 7.84
CA PRO A 44 -6.14 15.56 7.58
C PRO A 44 -4.67 15.96 7.41
N THR A 45 -3.80 15.51 8.31
CA THR A 45 -2.35 15.52 8.07
C THR A 45 -2.05 14.36 7.14
N ASP A 46 -1.12 14.53 6.20
CA ASP A 46 -0.71 13.48 5.28
C ASP A 46 -0.38 12.20 6.07
N ILE A 47 -1.09 11.09 5.84
CA ILE A 47 -0.65 9.79 6.40
C ILE A 47 0.56 9.26 5.66
N ILE A 48 0.95 9.94 4.59
CA ILE A 48 2.03 9.58 3.72
C ILE A 48 3.09 10.68 3.81
N THR A 49 4.15 10.43 4.56
CA THR A 49 5.20 11.45 4.72
C THR A 49 6.12 11.53 3.50
N THR A 50 6.48 12.76 3.12
CA THR A 50 7.48 13.10 2.09
C THR A 50 8.92 13.18 2.63
N THR A 51 9.19 12.75 3.87
CA THR A 51 10.52 12.88 4.49
C THR A 51 11.63 12.21 3.67
N THR A 52 12.72 12.94 3.49
CA THR A 52 13.94 12.54 2.78
C THR A 52 14.62 11.34 3.47
N GLY A 53 14.92 10.29 2.70
CA GLY A 53 15.59 9.07 3.18
C GLY A 53 14.76 7.78 3.07
N SER A 54 13.43 7.89 2.92
CA SER A 54 12.49 6.76 2.91
C SER A 54 11.70 6.61 1.59
N ASN A 55 12.23 7.13 0.48
CA ASN A 55 11.53 7.25 -0.81
C ASN A 55 10.22 8.09 -0.77
N GLY A 56 10.02 8.90 0.27
CA GLY A 56 9.03 9.99 0.29
C GLY A 56 7.55 9.59 0.42
N TYR A 57 7.23 8.34 0.79
CA TYR A 57 5.85 7.95 1.10
C TYR A 57 5.83 6.79 2.11
N ALA A 58 5.55 7.08 3.38
CA ALA A 58 5.37 6.07 4.43
C ALA A 58 4.02 6.26 5.13
N LEU A 59 3.32 5.17 5.41
CA LEU A 59 2.15 5.16 6.28
C LEU A 59 2.60 5.53 7.70
N LEU A 60 2.28 6.74 8.13
CA LEU A 60 2.79 7.32 9.38
C LEU A 60 2.24 6.63 10.61
N GLU A 61 3.15 6.10 11.44
CA GLU A 61 2.79 5.60 12.76
C GLU A 61 2.66 6.76 13.75
N ALA A 62 1.42 7.02 14.15
CA ALA A 62 1.05 8.03 15.13
C ALA A 62 0.11 7.40 16.17
N PRO A 63 0.65 6.61 17.12
CA PRO A 63 -0.16 5.83 18.04
C PRO A 63 -0.97 6.73 18.96
N ILE A 64 -2.19 6.30 19.29
CA ILE A 64 -3.04 6.93 20.32
C ILE A 64 -2.94 6.08 21.58
N ASN A 65 -2.61 6.69 22.72
CA ASN A 65 -2.44 5.99 24.01
C ASN A 65 -1.45 4.81 23.97
N GLY A 66 -0.46 4.84 23.06
CA GLY A 66 0.50 3.75 22.89
C GLY A 66 -0.02 2.53 22.12
N ASN A 67 -1.23 2.60 21.55
CA ASN A 67 -1.77 1.56 20.69
C ASN A 67 -1.42 1.83 19.22
N GLY A 68 -1.09 0.75 18.51
CA GLY A 68 -0.87 0.80 17.06
C GLY A 68 -2.14 1.20 16.30
N ASN A 69 -1.95 1.68 15.08
CA ASN A 69 -3.02 2.03 14.16
C ASN A 69 -3.50 0.81 13.39
N THR A 70 -4.78 0.76 13.04
CA THR A 70 -5.27 -0.18 12.02
C THR A 70 -5.44 0.53 10.69
N TYR A 71 -4.86 0.01 9.63
CA TYR A 71 -5.03 0.53 8.27
C TYR A 71 -5.90 -0.41 7.45
N ARG A 72 -6.77 0.18 6.63
CA ARG A 72 -7.51 -0.49 5.57
C ARG A 72 -7.17 0.19 4.24
N LEU A 73 -6.57 -0.57 3.34
CA LEU A 73 -6.17 -0.14 2.01
C LEU A 73 -7.12 -0.75 0.99
N ASN A 74 -7.81 0.09 0.23
CA ASN A 74 -8.64 -0.32 -0.89
C ASN A 74 -7.85 -0.10 -2.19
N MET A 75 -7.65 -1.16 -2.94
CA MET A 75 -6.80 -1.18 -4.12
C MET A 75 -7.48 -1.92 -5.26
N GLU A 76 -6.92 -1.76 -6.45
CA GLU A 76 -7.30 -2.51 -7.63
C GLU A 76 -6.04 -2.97 -8.34
N TYR A 77 -6.12 -4.12 -9.00
CA TYR A 77 -5.13 -4.49 -10.01
C TYR A 77 -5.75 -4.41 -11.40
N VAL A 78 -4.89 -4.16 -12.39
CA VAL A 78 -5.27 -4.07 -13.80
C VAL A 78 -4.39 -4.98 -14.63
N MET A 79 -5.02 -5.83 -15.45
CA MET A 79 -4.29 -6.74 -16.32
C MET A 79 -3.66 -6.00 -17.50
N GLY A 80 -2.41 -6.31 -17.77
CA GLY A 80 -1.68 -5.88 -18.95
C GLY A 80 -2.05 -6.67 -20.19
N ASN A 81 -1.22 -6.57 -21.22
CA ASN A 81 -1.52 -7.04 -22.57
C ASN A 81 -1.36 -8.56 -22.79
N ASN A 82 -0.77 -9.29 -21.84
CA ASN A 82 -0.50 -10.73 -21.97
C ASN A 82 -1.03 -11.54 -20.79
N PRO A 83 -2.33 -11.51 -20.44
CA PRO A 83 -2.85 -12.17 -19.24
C PRO A 83 -2.45 -13.65 -19.15
N PRO A 84 -2.07 -14.16 -17.95
CA PRO A 84 -1.64 -15.54 -17.81
C PRO A 84 -2.79 -16.51 -18.08
N SER A 85 -2.49 -17.67 -18.68
CA SER A 85 -3.48 -18.71 -18.97
C SER A 85 -3.98 -19.47 -17.74
N GLU A 86 -3.24 -19.37 -16.64
CA GLU A 86 -3.49 -20.02 -15.35
C GLU A 86 -3.53 -18.97 -14.24
N SER A 87 -4.19 -19.29 -13.13
CA SER A 87 -4.20 -18.41 -11.96
C SER A 87 -2.80 -18.24 -11.39
N LYS A 88 -2.39 -16.98 -11.19
CA LYS A 88 -1.11 -16.58 -10.58
C LYS A 88 -1.37 -15.72 -9.34
N TYR A 89 -0.32 -15.23 -8.71
CA TYR A 89 -0.44 -14.35 -7.55
C TYR A 89 0.68 -13.32 -7.46
N PHE A 90 0.42 -12.22 -6.76
CA PHE A 90 1.46 -11.30 -6.29
C PHE A 90 1.26 -11.07 -4.79
N ASN A 91 2.34 -10.75 -4.08
CA ASN A 91 2.31 -10.49 -2.66
C ASN A 91 2.21 -8.99 -2.38
N VAL A 92 1.51 -8.68 -1.31
CA VAL A 92 1.53 -7.36 -0.66
C VAL A 92 2.12 -7.55 0.73
N ARG A 93 3.16 -6.80 1.05
CA ARG A 93 3.84 -6.80 2.34
C ARG A 93 3.80 -5.41 2.94
N VAL A 94 3.79 -5.34 4.27
CA VAL A 94 3.99 -4.10 5.01
C VAL A 94 5.17 -4.29 5.94
N GLU A 95 6.12 -3.37 5.84
CA GLU A 95 7.35 -3.39 6.63
C GLU A 95 7.52 -2.07 7.38
N SER A 96 7.98 -2.14 8.64
CA SER A 96 8.45 -0.96 9.36
C SER A 96 9.68 -0.41 8.65
N ILE A 97 9.72 0.89 8.40
CA ILE A 97 10.87 1.52 7.76
C ILE A 97 12.05 1.63 8.73
N GLY A 98 11.78 1.87 10.02
CA GLY A 98 12.84 2.05 11.02
C GLY A 98 13.53 0.74 11.39
N SER A 99 12.79 -0.37 11.51
CA SER A 99 13.34 -1.67 11.90
C SER A 99 13.52 -2.66 10.75
N GLY A 100 12.86 -2.45 9.61
CA GLY A 100 12.79 -3.43 8.52
C GLY A 100 11.90 -4.64 8.82
N ALA A 101 11.25 -4.68 9.99
CA ALA A 101 10.40 -5.80 10.38
C ALA A 101 9.15 -5.88 9.50
N MET A 102 8.85 -7.07 8.98
CA MET A 102 7.61 -7.35 8.29
C MET A 102 6.49 -7.55 9.30
N ILE A 103 5.42 -6.76 9.18
CA ILE A 103 4.27 -6.81 10.09
C ILE A 103 3.01 -7.37 9.43
N TYR A 104 3.00 -7.44 8.10
CA TYR A 104 1.90 -8.00 7.33
C TYR A 104 2.41 -8.56 6.01
N GLU A 105 1.85 -9.69 5.60
CA GLU A 105 2.02 -10.25 4.26
C GLU A 105 0.72 -10.93 3.83
N ASN A 106 0.33 -10.74 2.58
CA ASN A 106 -0.76 -11.49 1.95
C ASN A 106 -0.48 -11.73 0.46
N SER A 107 -1.11 -12.76 -0.09
CA SER A 107 -1.07 -13.11 -1.51
C SER A 107 -2.38 -12.71 -2.17
N ILE A 108 -2.31 -11.91 -3.24
CA ILE A 108 -3.45 -11.53 -4.06
C ILE A 108 -3.49 -12.47 -5.26
N VAL A 109 -4.59 -13.22 -5.38
CA VAL A 109 -4.82 -14.15 -6.48
C VAL A 109 -5.28 -13.38 -7.71
N VAL A 110 -4.63 -13.67 -8.84
CA VAL A 110 -4.99 -13.17 -10.16
C VAL A 110 -5.48 -14.38 -10.97
N PRO A 111 -6.80 -14.50 -11.21
CA PRO A 111 -7.33 -15.59 -12.02
C PRO A 111 -6.67 -15.67 -13.40
N GLY A 112 -6.54 -16.88 -13.92
CA GLY A 112 -6.09 -17.09 -15.30
C GLY A 112 -7.16 -16.69 -16.32
N ARG A 113 -6.73 -16.41 -17.55
CA ARG A 113 -7.59 -16.11 -18.71
C ARG A 113 -8.47 -14.87 -18.55
N LEU A 114 -7.99 -13.89 -17.77
CA LEU A 114 -8.59 -12.56 -17.74
C LEU A 114 -8.37 -11.86 -19.07
N ASP A 115 -9.26 -10.92 -19.40
CA ASP A 115 -9.07 -10.03 -20.55
C ASP A 115 -8.01 -8.97 -20.26
N THR A 116 -7.34 -8.50 -21.32
CA THR A 116 -6.47 -7.32 -21.25
C THR A 116 -7.25 -6.11 -20.72
N GLY A 117 -6.67 -5.37 -19.77
CA GLY A 117 -7.33 -4.23 -19.14
C GLY A 117 -8.35 -4.60 -18.07
N HIS A 118 -8.53 -5.88 -17.74
CA HIS A 118 -9.40 -6.31 -16.66
C HIS A 118 -8.99 -5.65 -15.34
N VAL A 119 -9.94 -4.99 -14.68
CA VAL A 119 -9.77 -4.32 -13.38
C VAL A 119 -10.46 -5.15 -12.31
N ALA A 120 -9.77 -5.48 -11.23
CA ALA A 120 -10.38 -6.15 -10.08
C ALA A 120 -9.97 -5.50 -8.75
N PRO A 121 -10.94 -5.26 -7.84
CA PRO A 121 -10.66 -4.69 -6.54
C PRO A 121 -10.10 -5.75 -5.58
N PHE A 122 -9.26 -5.29 -4.64
CA PHE A 122 -8.82 -6.07 -3.49
C PHE A 122 -8.57 -5.16 -2.29
N GLN A 123 -8.60 -5.75 -1.09
CA GLN A 123 -8.41 -5.01 0.16
C GLN A 123 -7.29 -5.63 0.98
N VAL A 124 -6.53 -4.77 1.65
CA VAL A 124 -5.55 -5.16 2.67
C VAL A 124 -5.91 -4.45 3.97
N MET A 125 -5.96 -5.19 5.07
CA MET A 125 -6.18 -4.64 6.41
C MET A 125 -5.11 -5.19 7.35
N PHE A 126 -4.45 -4.31 8.09
CA PHE A 126 -3.38 -4.69 9.01
C PHE A 126 -3.28 -3.70 10.17
N THR A 127 -2.69 -4.16 11.27
CA THR A 127 -2.42 -3.34 12.45
C THR A 127 -0.92 -3.09 12.55
N THR A 128 -0.54 -1.88 12.91
CA THR A 128 0.86 -1.49 13.13
C THR A 128 1.31 -1.79 14.54
N ILE A 129 2.62 -1.70 14.76
CA ILE A 129 3.26 -1.82 16.06
C ILE A 129 3.65 -0.40 16.53
N ALA A 130 3.19 -0.02 17.72
CA ALA A 130 3.55 1.25 18.34
C ALA A 130 4.92 1.16 19.05
N ASP A 131 5.97 0.84 18.30
CA ASP A 131 7.35 0.83 18.81
C ASP A 131 8.10 2.13 18.50
N SER A 132 9.17 2.39 19.26
CA SER A 132 9.99 3.60 19.11
C SER A 132 10.71 3.67 17.76
N ALA A 133 10.91 2.55 17.08
CA ALA A 133 11.52 2.50 15.75
C ALA A 133 10.57 2.95 14.65
N SER A 134 9.25 2.82 14.85
CA SER A 134 8.23 3.10 13.85
C SER A 134 7.57 4.46 14.06
N ILE A 135 7.49 4.97 15.29
CA ILE A 135 6.91 6.29 15.61
C ILE A 135 7.65 7.40 14.84
N GLY A 136 6.90 8.17 14.03
CA GLY A 136 7.46 9.26 13.21
C GLY A 136 8.23 8.82 11.96
N VAL A 137 8.46 7.51 11.77
CA VAL A 137 9.12 6.94 10.58
C VAL A 137 8.10 6.23 9.68
N GLY A 138 7.21 5.44 10.28
CA GLY A 138 6.10 4.77 9.63
C GLY A 138 6.45 3.46 8.91
N TYR A 139 5.55 3.07 8.03
CA TYR A 139 5.55 1.79 7.34
C TYR A 139 5.52 1.95 5.82
N ARG A 140 6.18 1.05 5.11
CA ARG A 140 6.14 0.98 3.64
C ARG A 140 5.32 -0.23 3.20
N ILE A 141 4.49 -0.02 2.19
CA ILE A 141 3.81 -1.11 1.47
C ILE A 141 4.73 -1.58 0.35
N ILE A 142 4.87 -2.89 0.15
CA ILE A 142 5.71 -3.50 -0.87
C ILE A 142 4.88 -4.49 -1.67
N PHE A 143 4.94 -4.38 -2.99
CA PHE A 143 4.38 -5.35 -3.91
C PHE A 143 5.50 -6.25 -4.43
N ARG A 144 5.27 -7.56 -4.46
CA ARG A 144 6.22 -8.52 -4.98
C ARG A 144 5.54 -9.49 -5.92
N VAL A 145 6.04 -9.60 -7.13
CA VAL A 145 5.72 -10.73 -8.02
C VAL A 145 6.80 -11.78 -7.84
N ASP A 146 6.45 -12.96 -7.35
CA ASP A 146 7.36 -14.10 -7.36
C ASP A 146 7.55 -14.56 -8.81
N THR A 147 8.73 -14.33 -9.36
CA THR A 147 9.01 -14.60 -10.78
C THR A 147 9.06 -16.09 -11.11
N ALA A 148 9.28 -16.96 -10.11
CA ALA A 148 9.34 -18.41 -10.29
C ALA A 148 7.93 -19.03 -10.29
N ALA A 149 7.05 -18.60 -9.38
CA ALA A 149 5.71 -19.16 -9.25
C ALA A 149 4.64 -18.40 -10.04
N SER A 150 4.87 -17.11 -10.32
CA SER A 150 3.96 -16.21 -11.04
C SER A 150 4.56 -15.69 -12.35
N THR A 151 5.28 -16.57 -13.05
CA THR A 151 5.83 -16.28 -14.38
C THR A 151 4.75 -15.77 -15.33
N GLY A 152 5.05 -14.71 -16.07
CA GLY A 152 4.11 -14.04 -16.98
C GLY A 152 3.26 -12.93 -16.34
N LEU A 153 3.28 -12.80 -15.01
CA LEU A 153 2.61 -11.69 -14.31
C LEU A 153 3.51 -10.44 -14.24
N GLN A 154 4.82 -10.63 -14.16
CA GLN A 154 5.80 -9.55 -14.19
C GLN A 154 5.67 -8.73 -15.48
N ASN A 155 5.71 -7.41 -15.35
CA ASN A 155 5.51 -6.42 -16.41
C ASN A 155 4.12 -6.45 -17.07
N ASN A 156 3.16 -7.17 -16.47
CA ASN A 156 1.89 -7.48 -17.09
C ASN A 156 0.70 -7.38 -16.12
N ILE A 157 0.93 -6.82 -14.94
CA ILE A 157 -0.11 -6.43 -14.00
C ILE A 157 0.22 -5.05 -13.45
N GLY A 158 -0.77 -4.17 -13.42
CA GLY A 158 -0.71 -2.87 -12.76
C GLY A 158 -1.40 -2.92 -11.41
N VAL A 159 -0.94 -2.14 -10.42
CA VAL A 159 -1.70 -1.91 -9.18
C VAL A 159 -2.02 -0.43 -9.05
N ARG A 160 -3.21 -0.14 -8.53
CA ARG A 160 -3.71 1.20 -8.21
C ARG A 160 -4.25 1.22 -6.80
N MET A 161 -3.95 2.29 -6.07
CA MET A 161 -4.59 2.54 -4.78
C MET A 161 -5.78 3.47 -4.96
N VAL A 162 -6.92 3.02 -4.47
CA VAL A 162 -8.18 3.75 -4.57
C VAL A 162 -8.36 4.62 -3.33
N ASP A 163 -8.19 4.02 -2.15
CA ASP A 163 -8.46 4.66 -0.88
C ASP A 163 -7.61 4.04 0.25
N ILE A 164 -7.30 4.86 1.27
CA ILE A 164 -6.64 4.45 2.50
C ILE A 164 -7.43 5.02 3.66
N ALA A 165 -7.88 4.15 4.56
CA ALA A 165 -8.44 4.51 5.84
C ALA A 165 -7.49 4.13 6.97
N ARG A 166 -7.26 5.05 7.90
CA ARG A 166 -6.65 4.77 9.21
C ARG A 166 -7.75 4.76 10.27
N ILE A 167 -7.81 3.68 11.03
CA ILE A 167 -8.74 3.43 12.12
C ILE A 167 -7.91 3.46 13.40
N ASN A 168 -8.03 4.55 14.16
CA ASN A 168 -7.30 4.69 15.43
C ASN A 168 -8.13 4.04 16.54
N GLN A 169 -7.45 3.34 17.46
CA GLN A 169 -8.05 2.80 18.68
C GLN A 169 -7.56 3.56 19.91
#